data_AF-A0A7X6TSJ6-F1
#
_entry.id   AF-A0A7X6TSJ6-F1
#
_cell.length_a   1.000
_cell.length_b   1.000
_cell.length_c   1.000
_cell.angle_alpha   90.00
_cell.angle_beta   90.00
_cell.angle_gamma   90.00
#
_symmetry.space_group_name_H-M   'P 1'
#
loop_
_entity.id
_entity.type
_entity.pdbx_description
1 polymer ?
#
loop_
_entity_poly.entity_id
_entity_poly.type
_entity_poly.pdbx_seq_one_letter_code
_entity_poly.pdbx_strand_id
1 'polypeptide(L)'
;MRKENIVVNQRVTLEITPKALNNLDTSFLDDKIGIKVMVKRSDSPGNKDAFNAILVDLNPSPIIAIMEGYPSIALWDLKRRSLAYLWFTNLPLHRRQDLYEAWYILKFLCQEIHNPTARVLGKSMAELPNDINGEVLERYRNDILEILLSPSAPNRIRNSLWKNYTHQVKKSGEINIEIKDLNEPSSLETLLDELTILEDDAIESNIFFGTSPIIYKQASQERTF
;
A
#
# COMPACT_ATOMS: atom_id res chain seq x y z
N MET A 1 10.30 18.71 -1.26
CA MET A 1 9.87 17.47 -1.93
C MET A 1 8.53 17.72 -2.64
N ARG A 2 8.39 17.38 -3.93
CA ARG A 2 7.08 17.46 -4.62
C ARG A 2 6.18 16.34 -4.08
N LYS A 3 4.88 16.63 -3.92
CA LYS A 3 3.86 15.63 -3.55
C LYS A 3 3.52 14.82 -4.79
N GLU A 4 4.34 13.82 -5.08
CA GLU A 4 4.13 12.90 -6.19
C GLU A 4 4.22 11.47 -5.63
N ASN A 5 3.46 10.53 -6.19
CA ASN A 5 3.62 9.12 -5.84
C ASN A 5 5.03 8.67 -6.25
N ILE A 6 5.65 7.82 -5.43
CA ILE A 6 6.94 7.25 -5.79
C ILE A 6 6.70 6.11 -6.76
N VAL A 7 7.22 6.26 -7.98
CA VAL A 7 7.26 5.18 -8.96
C VAL A 7 8.57 4.41 -8.78
N VAL A 8 8.47 3.13 -8.40
CA VAL A 8 9.64 2.26 -8.27
C VAL A 8 9.82 1.45 -9.55
N ASN A 9 10.89 1.72 -10.32
CA ASN A 9 11.19 1.10 -11.64
C ASN A 9 12.00 -0.21 -11.57
N GLN A 10 12.11 -0.84 -10.40
CA GLN A 10 12.83 -2.12 -10.29
C GLN A 10 11.96 -3.25 -10.86
N ARG A 11 12.53 -4.19 -11.63
CA ARG A 11 11.77 -5.34 -12.18
C ARG A 11 11.06 -6.07 -11.04
N VAL A 12 9.75 -5.87 -10.87
CA VAL A 12 8.92 -6.48 -9.82
C VAL A 12 7.59 -6.84 -10.46
N THR A 13 7.37 -8.11 -10.74
CA THR A 13 6.05 -8.54 -11.22
C THR A 13 5.20 -8.95 -10.01
N LEU A 14 4.51 -7.99 -9.39
CA LEU A 14 3.39 -8.30 -8.48
C LEU A 14 2.08 -8.28 -9.28
N GLU A 15 1.89 -9.25 -10.17
CA GLU A 15 0.60 -9.46 -10.83
C GLU A 15 -0.35 -10.20 -9.87
N ILE A 16 -1.04 -9.45 -9.00
CA ILE A 16 -2.22 -9.96 -8.31
C ILE A 16 -3.45 -9.57 -9.16
N THR A 17 -3.66 -10.24 -10.28
CA THR A 17 -4.90 -10.09 -11.06
C THR A 17 -5.90 -11.18 -10.66
N PRO A 18 -7.22 -10.92 -10.70
CA PRO A 18 -8.26 -11.94 -10.52
C PRO A 18 -8.07 -13.15 -11.45
N LYS A 19 -7.49 -12.92 -12.64
CA LYS A 19 -7.20 -13.95 -13.63
C LYS A 19 -5.95 -14.78 -13.28
N ALA A 20 -4.93 -14.18 -12.65
CA ALA A 20 -3.77 -14.90 -12.12
C ALA A 20 -4.17 -15.80 -10.93
N LEU A 21 -5.11 -15.35 -10.10
CA LEU A 21 -5.64 -16.10 -8.94
C LEU A 21 -6.34 -17.42 -9.30
N ASN A 22 -6.92 -17.52 -10.50
CA ASN A 22 -7.64 -18.74 -10.93
C ASN A 22 -6.71 -19.91 -11.30
N ASN A 23 -5.43 -19.66 -11.60
CA ASN A 23 -4.49 -20.66 -12.14
C ASN A 23 -3.30 -20.99 -11.20
N LEU A 24 -3.44 -20.81 -9.89
CA LEU A 24 -2.31 -20.90 -8.95
C LEU A 24 -2.34 -22.14 -8.04
N ASP A 25 -1.58 -23.14 -8.46
CA ASP A 25 -0.89 -24.14 -7.62
C ASP A 25 0.61 -23.78 -7.45
N THR A 26 1.01 -22.56 -7.85
CA THR A 26 2.42 -22.19 -7.99
C THR A 26 2.87 -21.17 -6.94
N SER A 27 4.01 -21.46 -6.31
CA SER A 27 4.83 -20.49 -5.61
C SER A 27 5.36 -19.46 -6.60
N PHE A 28 5.01 -18.18 -6.45
CA PHE A 28 5.72 -17.12 -7.16
C PHE A 28 6.96 -16.74 -6.34
N LEU A 29 8.14 -17.07 -6.86
CA LEU A 29 9.41 -16.46 -6.46
C LEU A 29 9.73 -15.35 -7.46
N ASP A 30 9.87 -14.12 -6.98
CA ASP A 30 10.71 -13.13 -7.66
C ASP A 30 11.96 -12.90 -6.79
N ASP A 31 13.00 -13.68 -7.10
CA ASP A 31 14.29 -13.73 -6.39
C ASP A 31 15.02 -12.38 -6.34
N LYS A 32 14.55 -11.37 -7.08
CA LYS A 32 15.22 -10.07 -7.16
C LYS A 32 14.77 -9.06 -6.09
N ILE A 33 13.63 -9.29 -5.42
CA ILE A 33 13.06 -8.33 -4.46
C ILE A 33 12.75 -8.98 -3.09
N GLY A 34 12.92 -10.30 -2.98
CA GLY A 34 12.70 -11.01 -1.72
C GLY A 34 11.23 -11.04 -1.29
N ILE A 35 10.30 -11.00 -2.25
CA ILE A 35 8.86 -11.22 -2.02
C ILE A 35 8.51 -12.65 -2.40
N LYS A 36 8.01 -13.44 -1.45
CA LYS A 36 7.43 -14.76 -1.75
C LYS A 36 5.95 -14.75 -1.41
N VAL A 37 5.10 -14.96 -2.41
CA VAL A 37 3.65 -15.08 -2.20
C VAL A 37 3.28 -16.56 -2.17
N MET A 38 2.78 -17.04 -1.04
CA MET A 38 2.24 -18.41 -0.89
C MET A 38 0.75 -18.35 -0.62
N VAL A 39 -0.02 -19.06 -1.43
CA VAL A 39 -1.48 -19.06 -1.35
C VAL A 39 -1.94 -20.46 -0.95
N LYS A 40 -2.74 -20.57 0.12
CA LYS A 40 -3.37 -21.84 0.52
C LYS A 40 -4.84 -21.83 0.15
N ARG A 41 -5.32 -22.80 -0.63
CA ARG A 41 -6.76 -22.96 -0.97
C ARG A 41 -7.56 -23.53 0.19
N SER A 42 -8.86 -23.23 0.20
CA SER A 42 -9.84 -23.85 1.10
C SER A 42 -10.15 -25.29 0.67
N ASP A 43 -10.14 -26.21 1.63
CA ASP A 43 -10.56 -27.61 1.43
C ASP A 43 -12.09 -27.78 1.48
N SER A 44 -12.85 -26.68 1.56
CA SER A 44 -14.31 -26.72 1.76
C SER A 44 -15.07 -27.06 0.46
N PRO A 45 -15.90 -28.12 0.44
CA PRO A 45 -16.70 -28.48 -0.72
C PRO A 45 -17.82 -27.46 -0.93
N GLY A 46 -17.62 -26.53 -1.88
CA GLY A 46 -18.64 -25.56 -2.29
C GLY A 46 -18.11 -24.17 -2.64
N ASN A 47 -16.87 -23.84 -2.29
CA ASN A 47 -16.30 -22.52 -2.57
C ASN A 47 -14.88 -22.64 -3.17
N LYS A 48 -14.81 -22.90 -4.48
CA LYS A 48 -13.55 -23.11 -5.21
C LYS A 48 -12.69 -21.85 -5.33
N ASP A 49 -13.26 -20.69 -5.03
CA ASP A 49 -12.60 -19.38 -5.09
C ASP A 49 -12.14 -18.88 -3.70
N ALA A 50 -12.37 -19.67 -2.64
CA ALA A 50 -11.93 -19.33 -1.29
C ALA A 50 -10.46 -19.71 -1.06
N PHE A 51 -9.65 -18.70 -0.74
CA PHE A 51 -8.31 -18.88 -0.17
C PHE A 51 -8.38 -18.84 1.36
N ASN A 52 -7.49 -19.59 2.00
CA ASN A 52 -7.34 -19.66 3.46
C ASN A 52 -6.19 -18.77 3.98
N ALA A 53 -5.16 -18.53 3.17
CA ALA A 53 -4.03 -17.69 3.56
C ALA A 53 -3.22 -17.18 2.35
N ILE A 54 -2.68 -15.96 2.46
CA ILE A 54 -1.69 -15.37 1.56
C ILE A 54 -0.49 -14.95 2.40
N LEU A 55 0.57 -15.74 2.36
CA LEU A 55 1.82 -15.38 3.01
C LEU A 55 2.64 -14.55 2.04
N VAL A 56 2.99 -13.32 2.41
CA VAL A 56 3.92 -12.47 1.68
C VAL A 56 5.21 -12.40 2.49
N ASP A 57 6.16 -13.26 2.18
CA ASP A 57 7.48 -13.20 2.81
C ASP A 57 8.20 -11.96 2.30
N LEU A 58 8.49 -11.00 3.17
CA LEU A 58 9.28 -9.81 2.89
C LEU A 58 10.56 -9.94 3.71
N ASN A 59 11.70 -10.21 3.11
CA ASN A 59 12.95 -10.29 3.87
C ASN A 59 13.29 -8.91 4.49
N PRO A 60 13.53 -8.75 5.81
CA PRO A 60 13.74 -9.77 6.86
C PRO A 60 12.54 -10.10 7.77
N SER A 61 11.33 -9.59 7.50
CA SER A 61 10.14 -9.97 8.27
C SER A 61 8.92 -10.20 7.37
N PRO A 62 8.35 -11.43 7.34
CA PRO A 62 7.23 -11.75 6.48
C PRO A 62 5.97 -10.96 6.87
N ILE A 63 5.27 -10.38 5.88
CA ILE A 63 3.87 -10.00 6.02
C ILE A 63 3.02 -11.25 5.83
N ILE A 64 2.68 -11.89 6.94
CA ILE A 64 1.76 -13.03 6.91
C ILE A 64 0.34 -12.48 6.90
N ALA A 65 -0.34 -12.53 5.76
CA ALA A 65 -1.78 -12.29 5.70
C ALA A 65 -2.52 -13.64 5.71
N ILE A 66 -2.93 -14.12 6.88
CA ILE A 66 -3.89 -15.22 6.95
C ILE A 66 -5.25 -14.62 6.62
N MET A 67 -5.79 -14.98 5.46
CA MET A 67 -7.01 -14.41 4.92
C MET A 67 -7.94 -15.57 4.56
N GLU A 68 -8.74 -16.02 5.51
CA GLU A 68 -9.83 -16.95 5.22
C GLU A 68 -11.00 -16.19 4.59
N GLY A 69 -11.34 -16.51 3.34
CA GLY A 69 -12.58 -16.06 2.69
C GLY A 69 -12.63 -14.60 2.24
N TYR A 70 -11.49 -13.95 1.94
CA TYR A 70 -11.50 -12.50 1.77
C TYR A 70 -11.92 -11.96 0.39
N PRO A 71 -12.69 -10.85 0.38
CA PRO A 71 -13.05 -10.04 -0.80
C PRO A 71 -11.87 -9.21 -1.31
N SER A 72 -11.87 -8.92 -2.62
CA SER A 72 -10.83 -8.25 -3.41
C SER A 72 -10.20 -6.99 -2.78
N ILE A 73 -10.92 -6.27 -1.90
CA ILE A 73 -10.42 -5.11 -1.15
C ILE A 73 -9.22 -5.43 -0.24
N ALA A 74 -9.17 -6.65 0.29
CA ALA A 74 -8.16 -7.07 1.25
C ALA A 74 -6.82 -7.36 0.56
N LEU A 75 -6.89 -7.86 -0.68
CA LEU A 75 -5.75 -7.99 -1.59
C LEU A 75 -5.20 -6.63 -1.99
N TRP A 76 -6.08 -5.68 -2.31
CA TRP A 76 -5.70 -4.31 -2.63
C TRP A 76 -4.97 -3.66 -1.44
N ASP A 77 -5.47 -3.83 -0.22
CA ASP A 77 -4.81 -3.34 1.00
C ASP A 77 -3.44 -3.99 1.24
N LEU A 78 -3.34 -5.30 1.04
CA LEU A 78 -2.08 -6.03 1.18
C LEU A 78 -1.03 -5.53 0.17
N LYS A 79 -1.41 -5.35 -1.10
CA LYS A 79 -0.52 -4.89 -2.17
C LYS A 79 0.17 -3.57 -1.79
N ARG A 80 -0.61 -2.53 -1.48
CA ARG A 80 -0.06 -1.19 -1.18
C ARG A 80 0.81 -1.17 0.08
N ARG A 81 0.46 -1.96 1.11
CA ARG A 81 1.25 -2.05 2.35
C ARG A 81 2.57 -2.77 2.11
N SER A 82 2.56 -3.87 1.35
CA SER A 82 3.78 -4.58 0.97
C SER A 82 4.72 -3.72 0.14
N LEU A 83 4.20 -2.95 -0.82
CA LEU A 83 5.00 -2.00 -1.61
C LEU A 83 5.62 -0.92 -0.72
N ALA A 84 4.84 -0.33 0.18
CA ALA A 84 5.32 0.66 1.15
C ALA A 84 6.39 0.08 2.08
N TYR A 85 6.16 -1.13 2.59
CA TYR A 85 7.08 -1.84 3.48
C TYR A 85 8.43 -2.08 2.80
N LEU A 86 8.43 -2.62 1.58
CA LEU A 86 9.65 -2.93 0.84
C LEU A 86 10.43 -1.68 0.47
N TRP A 87 9.74 -0.67 -0.06
CA TRP A 87 10.37 0.59 -0.39
C TRP A 87 11.03 1.20 0.85
N PHE A 88 10.32 1.22 1.97
CA PHE A 88 10.84 1.84 3.19
C PHE A 88 11.93 1.00 3.84
N THR A 89 11.86 -0.32 3.82
CA THR A 89 12.94 -1.21 4.30
C THR A 89 14.26 -0.93 3.59
N ASN A 90 14.21 -0.70 2.27
CA ASN A 90 15.39 -0.49 1.44
C ASN A 90 15.85 0.97 1.35
N LEU A 91 15.11 1.91 1.95
CA LEU A 91 15.45 3.34 1.89
C LEU A 91 16.63 3.65 2.84
N PRO A 92 17.77 4.15 2.35
CA PRO A 92 18.87 4.56 3.23
C PRO A 92 18.45 5.72 4.14
N LEU A 93 18.70 5.59 5.44
CA LEU A 93 18.45 6.64 6.43
C LEU A 93 19.79 7.06 7.06
N HIS A 94 20.34 8.18 6.60
CA HIS A 94 21.62 8.70 7.10
C HIS A 94 21.43 9.84 8.11
N ARG A 95 20.33 10.58 7.99
CA ARG A 95 20.02 11.74 8.81
C ARG A 95 18.53 11.87 9.06
N ARG A 96 18.17 12.69 10.05
CA ARG A 96 16.77 13.04 10.37
C ARG A 96 15.95 13.39 9.13
N GLN A 97 16.50 14.20 8.23
CA GLN A 97 15.77 14.67 7.05
C GLN A 97 15.25 13.51 6.18
N ASP A 98 16.03 12.43 6.04
CA ASP A 98 15.66 11.28 5.22
C ASP A 98 14.43 10.57 5.80
N LEU A 99 14.39 10.42 7.14
CA LEU A 99 13.23 9.86 7.86
C LEU A 99 12.00 10.75 7.71
N TYR A 100 12.16 12.08 7.77
CA TYR A 100 11.06 13.02 7.62
C TYR A 100 10.45 13.00 6.23
N GLU A 101 11.29 12.93 5.20
CA GLU A 101 10.85 12.80 3.82
C GLU A 101 10.10 11.48 3.62
N ALA A 102 10.61 10.39 4.18
CA ALA A 102 9.93 9.10 4.13
C ALA A 102 8.59 9.11 4.87
N TRP A 103 8.55 9.69 6.07
CA TRP A 103 7.32 9.85 6.83
C TRP A 103 6.30 10.70 6.10
N TYR A 104 6.73 11.74 5.38
CA TYR A 104 5.82 12.59 4.61
C TYR A 104 5.03 11.81 3.56
N ILE A 105 5.67 10.79 2.98
CA ILE A 105 5.10 9.85 2.01
C ILE A 105 4.18 8.83 2.69
N LEU A 106 4.62 8.24 3.80
CA LEU A 106 3.92 7.12 4.45
C LEU A 106 2.83 7.52 5.45
N LYS A 107 2.85 8.74 5.96
CA LYS A 107 2.00 9.13 7.12
C LYS A 107 0.52 8.91 6.89
N PHE A 108 0.00 9.11 5.68
CA PHE A 108 -1.44 8.96 5.42
C PHE A 108 -1.84 7.48 5.42
N LEU A 109 -1.04 6.62 4.79
CA LEU A 109 -1.20 5.16 4.89
C LEU A 109 -1.10 4.70 6.36
N CYS A 110 -0.08 5.13 7.10
CA CYS A 110 0.07 4.77 8.52
C CYS A 110 -1.09 5.26 9.39
N GLN A 111 -1.59 6.48 9.14
CA GLN A 111 -2.72 7.05 9.87
C GLN A 111 -4.05 6.37 9.55
N GLU A 112 -4.19 5.80 8.34
CA GLU A 112 -5.31 4.96 7.98
C GLU A 112 -5.22 3.60 8.70
N ILE A 113 -4.07 2.95 8.66
CA ILE A 113 -3.87 1.63 9.28
C ILE A 113 -4.02 1.73 10.80
N HIS A 114 -3.35 2.68 11.45
CA HIS A 114 -3.41 2.86 12.89
C HIS A 114 -3.19 4.31 13.33
N ASN A 115 -4.29 5.08 13.36
CA ASN A 115 -4.25 6.52 13.62
C ASN A 115 -3.56 6.93 14.94
N PRO A 116 -3.86 6.33 16.11
CA PRO A 116 -3.25 6.76 17.36
C PRO A 116 -1.72 6.64 17.35
N THR A 117 -1.19 5.46 17.02
CA THR A 117 0.26 5.22 16.93
C THR A 117 0.90 6.13 15.89
N ALA A 118 0.33 6.24 14.69
CA ALA A 118 0.87 7.10 13.64
C ALA A 118 0.95 8.57 14.05
N ARG A 119 0.00 9.09 14.84
CA ARG A 119 0.04 10.47 15.33
C ARG A 119 1.10 10.67 16.42
N VAL A 120 1.21 9.72 17.36
CA VAL A 120 2.26 9.75 18.39
C VAL A 120 3.63 9.74 17.72
N LEU A 121 3.82 8.84 16.77
CA LEU A 121 5.06 8.68 16.02
C LEU A 121 5.42 9.94 15.21
N GLY A 122 4.45 10.53 14.51
CA GLY A 122 4.68 11.78 13.78
C GLY A 122 5.04 12.96 14.68
N LYS A 123 4.47 13.02 15.91
CA LYS A 123 4.82 14.04 16.90
C LYS A 123 6.22 13.81 17.48
N SER A 124 6.57 12.57 17.84
CA SER A 124 7.90 12.28 18.38
C SER A 124 9.00 12.50 17.34
N MET A 125 8.73 12.19 16.07
CA MET A 125 9.62 12.55 14.97
C MET A 125 9.87 14.06 14.95
N ALA A 126 8.80 14.88 15.04
CA ALA A 126 8.83 16.35 15.04
C ALA A 126 9.86 16.94 16.04
N GLU A 127 10.04 16.25 17.16
CA GLU A 127 10.85 16.66 18.31
C GLU A 127 12.30 16.16 18.25
N LEU A 128 12.69 15.36 17.24
CA LEU A 128 14.05 14.83 17.12
C LEU A 128 15.09 15.96 16.95
N PRO A 129 16.32 15.79 17.49
CA PRO A 129 17.42 16.70 17.18
C PRO A 129 17.95 16.46 15.75
N ASN A 130 18.80 17.35 15.24
CA ASN A 130 19.31 17.23 13.87
C ASN A 130 20.42 16.17 13.73
N ASP A 131 21.17 15.96 14.81
CA ASP A 131 22.35 15.09 14.94
C ASP A 131 22.00 13.71 15.53
N ILE A 132 20.83 13.15 15.16
CA ILE A 132 20.46 11.81 15.60
C ILE A 132 21.39 10.75 15.02
N ASN A 133 21.67 9.73 15.83
CA ASN A 133 22.46 8.58 15.40
C ASN A 133 21.60 7.59 14.58
N GLY A 134 22.29 6.65 13.90
CA GLY A 134 21.65 5.63 13.08
C GLY A 134 20.72 4.71 13.86
N GLU A 135 21.02 4.40 15.13
CA GLU A 135 20.16 3.52 15.94
C GLU A 135 18.78 4.15 16.21
N VAL A 136 18.72 5.46 16.43
CA VAL A 136 17.44 6.18 16.58
C VAL A 136 16.65 6.09 15.28
N LEU A 137 17.29 6.34 14.13
CA LEU A 137 16.67 6.25 12.81
C LEU A 137 16.07 4.86 12.56
N GLU A 138 16.81 3.80 12.88
CA GLU A 138 16.36 2.42 12.68
C GLU A 138 15.23 2.02 13.65
N ARG A 139 15.17 2.57 14.86
CA ARG A 139 13.99 2.40 15.73
C ARG A 139 12.73 2.98 15.09
N TYR A 140 12.81 4.21 14.58
CA TYR A 140 11.68 4.80 13.86
C TYR A 140 11.33 4.03 12.59
N ARG A 141 12.33 3.44 11.91
CA ARG A 141 12.07 2.55 10.78
C ARG A 141 11.19 1.39 11.22
N ASN A 142 11.60 0.68 12.27
CA ASN A 142 10.89 -0.48 12.78
C ASN A 142 9.47 -0.14 13.23
N ASP A 143 9.28 0.99 13.92
CA ASP A 143 7.95 1.44 14.37
C ASP A 143 7.00 1.70 13.18
N ILE A 144 7.49 2.29 12.09
CA ILE A 144 6.68 2.49 10.87
C ILE A 144 6.41 1.14 10.19
N LEU A 145 7.42 0.28 10.07
CA LEU A 145 7.28 -1.03 9.45
C LEU A 145 6.24 -1.88 10.18
N GLU A 146 6.24 -1.86 11.52
CA GLU A 146 5.25 -2.55 12.36
C GLU A 146 3.82 -2.08 12.08
N ILE A 147 3.61 -0.77 11.88
CA ILE A 147 2.29 -0.26 11.45
C ILE A 147 1.91 -0.86 10.09
N LEU A 148 2.83 -0.90 9.12
CA LEU A 148 2.56 -1.42 7.76
C LEU A 148 2.25 -2.93 7.73
N LEU A 149 2.64 -3.69 8.75
CA LEU A 149 2.27 -5.10 8.90
C LEU A 149 0.76 -5.28 9.18
N SER A 150 0.10 -4.28 9.75
CA SER A 150 -1.30 -4.37 10.16
C SER A 150 -2.27 -4.10 8.99
N PRO A 151 -3.35 -4.88 8.84
CA PRO A 151 -4.35 -4.63 7.82
C PRO A 151 -5.17 -3.37 8.10
N SER A 152 -5.64 -2.71 7.05
CA SER A 152 -6.58 -1.60 7.20
C SER A 152 -8.01 -2.10 7.33
N ALA A 153 -8.78 -1.48 8.24
CA ALA A 153 -10.19 -1.76 8.35
C ALA A 153 -10.97 -1.12 7.18
N PRO A 154 -11.99 -1.78 6.59
CA PRO A 154 -12.71 -1.26 5.42
C PRO A 154 -13.31 0.14 5.60
N ASN A 155 -13.81 0.46 6.79
CA ASN A 155 -14.31 1.80 7.11
C ASN A 155 -13.21 2.88 7.08
N ARG A 156 -11.97 2.53 7.44
CA ARG A 156 -10.83 3.44 7.35
C ARG A 156 -10.39 3.64 5.91
N ILE A 157 -10.39 2.57 5.11
CA ILE A 157 -10.14 2.62 3.66
C ILE A 157 -11.15 3.57 2.99
N ARG A 158 -12.46 3.44 3.28
CA ARG A 158 -13.50 4.33 2.74
C ARG A 158 -13.28 5.80 3.15
N ASN A 159 -12.96 6.05 4.42
CA ASN A 159 -12.64 7.40 4.89
C ASN A 159 -11.43 8.01 4.17
N SER A 160 -10.44 7.19 3.84
CA SER A 160 -9.27 7.59 3.08
C SER A 160 -9.58 7.85 1.60
N LEU A 161 -10.37 6.99 0.96
CA LEU A 161 -10.88 7.19 -0.40
C LEU A 161 -11.50 8.59 -0.52
N TRP A 162 -12.42 8.94 0.39
CA TRP A 162 -13.11 10.22 0.36
C TRP A 162 -12.17 11.43 0.53
N LYS A 163 -11.12 11.29 1.36
CA LYS A 163 -10.11 12.33 1.55
C LYS A 163 -9.26 12.52 0.29
N ASN A 164 -8.84 11.44 -0.35
CA ASN A 164 -8.10 11.51 -1.61
C ASN A 164 -8.99 12.12 -2.70
N TYR A 165 -10.24 11.68 -2.81
CA TYR A 165 -11.23 12.22 -3.76
C TYR A 165 -11.38 13.73 -3.60
N THR A 166 -11.68 14.18 -2.38
CA THR A 166 -11.83 15.62 -2.08
C THR A 166 -10.56 16.41 -2.37
N HIS A 167 -9.38 15.85 -2.09
CA HIS A 167 -8.10 16.49 -2.40
C HIS A 167 -7.87 16.62 -3.90
N GLN A 168 -8.24 15.58 -4.66
CA GLN A 168 -8.09 15.49 -6.10
C GLN A 168 -9.04 16.44 -6.83
N VAL A 169 -10.32 16.49 -6.46
CA VAL A 169 -11.27 17.53 -6.91
C VAL A 169 -10.68 18.93 -6.73
N LYS A 170 -10.13 19.23 -5.55
CA LYS A 170 -9.52 20.53 -5.25
C LYS A 170 -8.27 20.84 -6.08
N LYS A 171 -7.57 19.81 -6.55
CA LYS A 171 -6.33 19.96 -7.34
C LYS A 171 -6.60 20.07 -8.82
N SER A 172 -7.54 19.29 -9.35
CA SER A 172 -7.88 19.24 -10.77
C SER A 172 -8.97 20.24 -11.17
N GLY A 173 -9.73 20.78 -10.20
CA GLY A 173 -10.87 21.66 -10.43
C GLY A 173 -12.14 20.88 -10.76
N GLU A 174 -12.05 19.92 -11.69
CA GLU A 174 -13.10 18.96 -12.03
C GLU A 174 -12.47 17.58 -12.22
N ILE A 175 -13.17 16.53 -11.76
CA ILE A 175 -12.84 15.14 -12.08
C ILE A 175 -14.11 14.43 -12.53
N ASN A 176 -14.02 13.65 -13.60
CA ASN A 176 -15.14 12.89 -14.16
C ASN A 176 -15.27 11.52 -13.48
N ILE A 177 -15.25 11.52 -12.15
CA ILE A 177 -15.33 10.33 -11.32
C ILE A 177 -16.35 10.58 -10.24
N GLU A 178 -17.34 9.71 -10.17
CA GLU A 178 -18.35 9.72 -9.12
C GLU A 178 -17.95 8.69 -8.06
N ILE A 179 -17.79 9.17 -6.83
CA ILE A 179 -17.52 8.34 -5.65
C ILE A 179 -18.72 8.53 -4.72
N LYS A 180 -19.23 7.44 -4.15
CA LYS A 180 -20.32 7.51 -3.17
C LYS A 180 -19.90 8.28 -1.92
N ASP A 181 -20.85 9.02 -1.34
CA ASP A 181 -20.61 9.70 -0.06
C ASP A 181 -20.31 8.66 1.05
N LEU A 182 -19.59 9.10 2.08
CA LEU A 182 -19.27 8.31 3.28
C LEU A 182 -20.52 7.74 3.97
N ASN A 183 -21.64 8.44 3.88
CA ASN A 183 -22.89 8.04 4.53
C ASN A 183 -23.71 7.06 3.68
N GLU A 184 -23.33 6.82 2.42
CA GLU A 184 -24.04 5.92 1.55
C GLU A 184 -23.62 4.45 1.75
N PRO A 185 -24.58 3.51 1.74
CA PRO A 185 -24.26 2.09 1.73
C PRO A 185 -23.45 1.73 0.48
N SER A 186 -22.29 1.10 0.70
CA SER A 186 -21.41 0.63 -0.38
C SER A 186 -20.83 -0.73 -0.01
N SER A 187 -20.91 -1.68 -0.96
CA SER A 187 -20.31 -3.00 -0.82
C SER A 187 -18.79 -2.91 -0.85
N LEU A 188 -18.10 -3.99 -0.49
CA LEU A 188 -16.64 -4.04 -0.60
C LEU A 188 -16.15 -4.07 -2.05
N GLU A 189 -16.98 -4.55 -2.97
CA GLU A 189 -16.73 -4.53 -4.41
C GLU A 189 -16.82 -3.10 -4.94
N THR A 190 -17.90 -2.38 -4.64
CA THR A 190 -18.03 -0.97 -5.03
C THR A 190 -16.89 -0.13 -4.46
N LEU A 191 -16.52 -0.34 -3.20
CA LEU A 191 -15.39 0.35 -2.58
C LEU A 191 -14.07 0.10 -3.35
N LEU A 192 -13.86 -1.14 -3.82
CA LEU A 192 -12.67 -1.47 -4.59
C LEU A 192 -12.69 -0.77 -5.96
N ASP A 193 -13.81 -0.82 -6.68
CA ASP A 193 -13.94 -0.18 -8.00
C ASP A 193 -13.68 1.33 -7.88
N GLU A 194 -14.28 1.98 -6.89
CA GLU A 194 -14.08 3.39 -6.56
C GLU A 194 -12.61 3.72 -6.25
N LEU A 195 -11.92 2.86 -5.49
CA LEU A 195 -10.49 3.02 -5.20
C LEU A 195 -9.64 2.89 -6.44
N THR A 196 -9.89 1.88 -7.28
CA THR A 196 -9.13 1.65 -8.50
C THR A 196 -9.27 2.81 -9.47
N ILE A 197 -10.50 3.27 -9.73
CA ILE A 197 -10.76 4.40 -10.63
C ILE A 197 -10.05 5.67 -10.14
N LEU A 198 -10.13 5.95 -8.83
CA LEU A 198 -9.51 7.16 -8.28
C LEU A 198 -7.99 7.08 -8.21
N GLU A 199 -7.42 5.90 -7.91
CA GLU A 199 -5.98 5.64 -7.93
C GLU A 199 -5.42 5.83 -9.34
N ASP A 200 -6.09 5.29 -10.36
CA ASP A 200 -5.68 5.43 -11.76
C ASP A 200 -5.72 6.89 -12.23
N ASP A 201 -6.79 7.63 -11.93
CA ASP A 201 -6.88 9.06 -12.27
C ASP A 201 -5.83 9.90 -11.54
N ALA A 202 -5.49 9.53 -10.30
CA ALA A 202 -4.44 10.22 -9.55
C ALA A 202 -3.06 9.98 -10.20
N ILE A 203 -2.80 8.77 -10.68
CA ILE A 203 -1.59 8.45 -11.44
C ILE A 203 -1.53 9.24 -12.73
N GLU A 204 -2.60 9.24 -13.52
CA GLU A 204 -2.67 9.95 -14.81
C GLU A 204 -2.51 11.47 -14.65
N SER A 205 -3.12 12.02 -13.59
CA SER A 205 -3.07 13.44 -13.26
C SER A 205 -1.82 13.85 -12.46
N ASN A 206 -0.93 12.90 -12.15
CA ASN A 206 0.27 13.11 -11.35
C ASN A 206 -0.02 13.74 -9.97
N ILE A 207 -1.13 13.32 -9.35
CA ILE A 207 -1.60 13.75 -8.04
C ILE A 207 -1.23 12.71 -7.00
N PHE A 208 -0.62 13.14 -5.89
CA PHE A 208 -0.27 12.25 -4.81
C PHE A 208 -1.48 11.56 -4.17
N PHE A 209 -1.59 10.25 -4.39
CA PHE A 209 -2.55 9.38 -3.72
C PHE A 209 -1.97 8.85 -2.40
N GLY A 210 -2.24 9.56 -1.31
CA GLY A 210 -1.49 9.40 -0.06
C GLY A 210 -1.65 8.06 0.65
N THR A 211 -2.67 7.29 0.28
CA THR A 211 -2.98 5.99 0.87
C THR A 211 -2.54 4.81 0.00
N SER A 212 -1.96 5.10 -1.16
CA SER A 212 -1.19 4.18 -2.01
C SER A 212 0.05 4.91 -2.52
N PRO A 213 0.96 5.35 -1.61
CA PRO A 213 1.98 6.34 -1.94
C PRO A 213 3.13 5.78 -2.79
N ILE A 214 3.31 4.46 -2.79
CA ILE A 214 4.34 3.75 -3.55
C ILE A 214 3.65 2.96 -4.65
N ILE A 215 3.89 3.36 -5.89
CA ILE A 215 3.26 2.79 -7.07
C ILE A 215 4.32 2.06 -7.88
N TYR A 216 3.95 0.88 -8.37
CA TYR A 216 4.77 0.14 -9.30
C TYR A 216 4.34 0.43 -10.74
N LYS A 217 5.28 0.77 -11.61
CA LYS A 217 5.05 0.84 -13.05
C LYS A 217 6.04 -0.11 -13.73
N GLN A 218 5.51 -1.10 -14.43
CA GLN A 218 6.34 -1.92 -15.29
C GLN A 218 6.94 -0.98 -16.34
N ALA A 219 8.28 -0.97 -16.47
CA ALA A 219 8.92 -0.20 -17.52
C ALA A 219 8.28 -0.63 -18.84
N SER A 220 7.57 0.28 -19.50
CA SER A 220 7.09 0.08 -20.86
C SER A 220 8.32 -0.33 -21.67
N GLN A 221 8.33 -1.56 -22.20
CA GLN A 221 9.32 -1.93 -23.19
C GLN A 221 9.23 -0.85 -24.25
N GLU A 222 10.24 0.00 -24.34
CA GLU A 222 10.41 0.90 -25.48
C GLU A 222 10.31 -0.01 -26.70
N ARG A 223 9.23 0.14 -27.47
CA ARG A 223 9.18 -0.44 -28.80
C ARG A 223 10.23 0.34 -29.58
N THR A 224 11.44 -0.19 -29.60
CA THR A 224 12.45 0.20 -30.57
C THR A 224 11.84 -0.08 -31.95
N PHE A 225 11.47 0.97 -32.65
CA PHE A 225 11.12 0.91 -34.07
C PHE A 225 12.37 0.62 -34.90
#